data_AF-A0A9W6TMB0-F1
#
_entry.id   AF-A0A9W6TMB0-F1
#
_cell.length_a   1.000
_cell.length_b   1.000
_cell.length_c   1.000
_cell.angle_alpha   90.00
_cell.angle_beta   90.00
_cell.angle_gamma   90.00
#
_symmetry.space_group_name_H-M   'P 1'
#
loop_
_entity.id
_entity.type
_entity.pdbx_description
1 polymer ?
#
loop_
_entity_poly.entity_id
_entity_poly.type
_entity_poly.pdbx_seq_one_letter_code
_entity_poly.pdbx_strand_id
1 'polypeptide(L)'
;MVRLVALAGASAAVLATAANAFTVTITNACSGDIELYTRLASVYTDESETIASGASVDKSIDKGYEGHFRNGSDDAATLIEFATKGDLDLAWYDIGIIPPRLDAGYEYCSSLQECKEHSDSGIGFNTPVQVTPTSNTNGANCRELNCLTDGCEDAYNFPKDDTKTHSCTFGTNFVVTFCPSGDSTAQQQQQQQQQTSSGSTTQEITAPETTAPATTAPVTEAPATEAPVTEAPATEAPVTEAPATEAPATDAPVQEASAASDNGAGTVHTQDDGVNGESETTAPEVTQSETPAPEVTPAETPAATKSKYCV
;
A
#
# COMPACT_ATOMS: atom_id res chain seq x y z
N MET A 1 -24.83 -5.10 -69.70
CA MET A 1 -24.49 -4.16 -68.61
C MET A 1 -24.71 -4.90 -67.29
N VAL A 2 -23.67 -5.11 -66.48
CA VAL A 2 -23.80 -5.69 -65.14
C VAL A 2 -23.78 -4.53 -64.14
N ARG A 3 -24.81 -4.39 -63.30
CA ARG A 3 -24.81 -3.42 -62.20
C ARG A 3 -24.21 -4.08 -60.97
N LEU A 4 -22.98 -3.70 -60.61
CA LEU A 4 -22.43 -3.98 -59.29
C LEU A 4 -23.19 -3.10 -58.28
N VAL A 5 -23.83 -3.73 -57.29
CA VAL A 5 -24.45 -3.02 -56.16
C VAL A 5 -23.50 -3.14 -54.98
N ALA A 6 -22.73 -2.07 -54.72
CA ALA A 6 -21.88 -2.00 -53.55
C ALA A 6 -22.74 -1.65 -52.31
N LEU A 7 -22.92 -2.61 -51.41
CA LEU A 7 -23.44 -2.31 -50.07
C LEU A 7 -22.29 -1.72 -49.24
N ALA A 8 -22.36 -0.41 -48.98
CA ALA A 8 -21.49 0.22 -48.00
C ALA A 8 -21.93 -0.17 -46.59
N GLY A 9 -21.25 -1.16 -46.00
CA GLY A 9 -21.44 -1.52 -44.59
C GLY A 9 -20.91 -0.40 -43.69
N ALA A 10 -21.82 0.29 -42.99
CA ALA A 10 -21.45 1.32 -42.02
C ALA A 10 -20.97 0.66 -40.72
N SER A 11 -19.66 0.42 -40.60
CA SER A 11 -19.04 -0.05 -39.36
C SER A 11 -19.16 1.03 -38.28
N ALA A 12 -20.15 0.88 -37.39
CA ALA A 12 -20.26 1.70 -36.19
C ALA A 12 -19.13 1.35 -35.22
N ALA A 13 -18.04 2.13 -35.26
CA ALA A 13 -16.96 2.03 -34.29
C ALA A 13 -17.50 2.47 -32.92
N VAL A 14 -17.72 1.51 -32.01
CA VAL A 14 -18.05 1.80 -30.62
C VAL A 14 -16.81 2.36 -29.95
N LEU A 15 -16.76 3.68 -29.83
CA LEU A 15 -15.80 4.38 -28.98
C LEU A 15 -16.10 4.00 -27.53
N ALA A 16 -15.37 3.01 -27.01
CA ALA A 16 -15.38 2.69 -25.60
C ALA A 16 -14.79 3.87 -24.83
N THR A 17 -15.65 4.71 -24.25
CA THR A 17 -15.23 5.69 -23.25
C THR A 17 -14.66 4.93 -22.08
N ALA A 18 -13.39 5.15 -21.75
CA ALA A 18 -12.81 4.66 -20.50
C ALA A 18 -13.69 5.17 -19.34
N ALA A 19 -14.05 4.27 -18.42
CA ALA A 19 -14.70 4.69 -17.19
C ALA A 19 -13.67 5.48 -16.38
N ASN A 20 -14.01 6.72 -16.01
CA ASN A 20 -13.11 7.58 -15.22
C ASN A 20 -13.17 7.29 -13.71
N ALA A 21 -14.06 6.36 -13.30
CA ALA A 21 -14.28 5.93 -11.94
C ALA A 21 -14.75 4.46 -11.90
N PHE A 22 -14.69 3.85 -10.72
CA PHE A 22 -15.37 2.59 -10.39
C PHE A 22 -16.26 2.75 -9.14
N THR A 23 -17.03 1.71 -8.81
CA THR A 23 -17.88 1.68 -7.61
C THR A 23 -17.28 0.76 -6.54
N VAL A 24 -17.28 1.24 -5.29
CA VAL A 24 -17.08 0.42 -4.09
C VAL A 24 -18.42 0.39 -3.34
N THR A 25 -19.10 -0.76 -3.37
CA THR A 25 -20.35 -0.97 -2.63
C THR A 25 -20.02 -1.39 -1.19
N ILE A 26 -20.17 -0.46 -0.25
CA ILE A 26 -19.88 -0.68 1.17
C ILE A 26 -21.14 -1.22 1.85
N THR A 27 -21.04 -2.38 2.50
CA THR A 27 -22.15 -3.16 3.05
C THR A 27 -21.94 -3.40 4.55
N ASN A 28 -22.99 -3.17 5.35
CA ASN A 28 -23.00 -3.49 6.76
C ASN A 28 -23.69 -4.84 7.02
N ALA A 29 -22.91 -5.85 7.43
CA ALA A 29 -23.41 -7.15 7.89
C ALA A 29 -23.26 -7.35 9.42
N CYS A 30 -22.91 -6.30 10.16
CA CYS A 30 -22.94 -6.29 11.63
C CYS A 30 -24.41 -6.23 12.12
N SER A 31 -24.71 -6.70 13.33
CA SER A 31 -26.09 -6.64 13.87
C SER A 31 -26.49 -5.24 14.36
N GLY A 32 -25.53 -4.34 14.52
CA GLY A 32 -25.75 -2.92 14.75
C GLY A 32 -25.52 -2.07 13.49
N ASP A 33 -25.99 -0.84 13.54
CA ASP A 33 -25.64 0.18 12.54
C ASP A 33 -24.15 0.55 12.67
N ILE A 34 -23.49 0.83 11.55
CA ILE A 34 -22.11 1.35 11.53
C ILE A 34 -22.11 2.82 11.15
N GLU A 35 -21.19 3.61 11.71
CA GLU A 35 -20.86 4.91 11.15
C GLU A 35 -19.68 4.74 10.20
N LEU A 36 -19.93 4.80 8.90
CA LEU A 36 -18.89 4.80 7.89
C LEU A 36 -18.20 6.17 7.93
N TYR A 37 -16.92 6.20 8.27
CA TYR A 37 -16.05 7.35 8.11
C TYR A 37 -15.20 7.18 6.85
N THR A 38 -15.16 8.23 6.01
CA THR A 38 -14.37 8.32 4.77
C THR A 38 -13.36 9.45 4.92
N ARG A 39 -12.08 9.19 4.64
CA ARG A 39 -11.02 10.20 4.65
C ARG A 39 -10.25 10.19 3.33
N LEU A 40 -10.00 11.37 2.77
CA LEU A 40 -9.12 11.52 1.60
C LEU A 40 -7.73 11.96 2.08
N ALA A 41 -6.65 11.38 1.55
CA ALA A 41 -5.29 11.79 1.90
C ALA A 41 -4.96 13.25 1.52
N SER A 42 -5.77 13.86 0.65
CA SER A 42 -5.73 15.28 0.31
C SER A 42 -6.51 16.20 1.27
N VAL A 43 -7.34 15.66 2.17
CA VAL A 43 -8.25 16.44 3.03
C VAL A 43 -8.33 15.82 4.44
N TYR A 44 -7.71 16.48 5.41
CA TYR A 44 -7.67 16.07 6.83
C TYR A 44 -8.99 16.30 7.61
N THR A 45 -10.13 16.08 6.95
CA THR A 45 -11.46 16.10 7.58
C THR A 45 -12.26 14.91 7.06
N ASP A 46 -12.88 14.16 7.96
CA ASP A 46 -13.72 13.04 7.56
C ASP A 46 -15.07 13.51 7.01
N GLU A 47 -15.58 12.78 6.02
CA GLU A 47 -17.02 12.67 5.76
C GLU A 47 -17.55 11.43 6.49
N SER A 48 -18.79 11.47 7.00
CA SER A 48 -19.38 10.30 7.67
C SER A 48 -20.88 10.13 7.39
N GLU A 49 -21.34 8.88 7.39
CA GLU A 49 -22.75 8.51 7.26
C GLU A 49 -23.05 7.21 8.02
N THR A 50 -24.29 7.06 8.49
CA THR A 50 -24.74 5.84 9.17
C THR A 50 -25.26 4.82 8.16
N ILE A 51 -24.67 3.63 8.11
CA ILE A 51 -25.18 2.49 7.32
C ILE A 51 -25.89 1.54 8.28
N ALA A 52 -27.21 1.44 8.14
CA ALA A 52 -28.02 0.57 8.98
C ALA A 52 -27.65 -0.91 8.83
N SER A 53 -27.89 -1.72 9.86
CA SER A 53 -27.66 -3.18 9.79
C SER A 53 -28.38 -3.81 8.58
N GLY A 54 -27.63 -4.52 7.74
CA GLY A 54 -28.13 -5.14 6.50
C GLY A 54 -28.28 -4.19 5.30
N ALA A 55 -27.84 -2.93 5.40
CA ALA A 55 -27.85 -1.96 4.31
C ALA A 55 -26.48 -1.80 3.63
N SER A 56 -26.48 -1.13 2.47
CA SER A 56 -25.27 -0.79 1.70
C SER A 56 -25.33 0.64 1.15
N VAL A 57 -24.17 1.23 0.87
CA VAL A 57 -24.01 2.48 0.12
C VAL A 57 -22.95 2.32 -0.97
N ASP A 58 -23.15 2.96 -2.12
CA ASP A 58 -22.17 3.00 -3.20
C ASP A 58 -21.28 4.25 -3.08
N LYS A 59 -19.96 4.05 -3.02
CA LYS A 59 -18.95 5.10 -3.18
C LYS A 59 -18.38 5.04 -4.60
N SER A 60 -18.25 6.17 -5.27
CA SER A 60 -17.57 6.25 -6.56
C SER A 60 -16.12 6.69 -6.35
N ILE A 61 -15.18 5.97 -7.00
CA ILE A 61 -13.74 6.17 -6.86
C ILE A 61 -13.19 6.62 -8.21
N ASP A 62 -13.01 7.92 -8.38
CA ASP A 62 -12.41 8.54 -9.58
C ASP A 62 -10.90 8.23 -9.72
N LYS A 63 -10.35 8.48 -10.91
CA LYS A 63 -8.89 8.48 -11.15
C LYS A 63 -8.22 9.63 -10.36
N GLY A 64 -7.15 9.32 -9.63
CA GLY A 64 -6.45 10.26 -8.75
C GLY A 64 -6.92 10.26 -7.28
N TYR A 65 -7.89 9.41 -6.93
CA TYR A 65 -8.30 9.13 -5.55
C TYR A 65 -7.14 8.53 -4.72
N GLU A 66 -7.10 8.87 -3.44
CA GLU A 66 -6.26 8.25 -2.41
C GLU A 66 -6.93 8.54 -1.06
N GLY A 67 -7.24 7.49 -0.29
CA GLY A 67 -7.96 7.60 0.96
C GLY A 67 -8.57 6.28 1.43
N HIS A 68 -9.21 6.31 2.60
CA HIS A 68 -9.67 5.12 3.29
C HIS A 68 -11.09 5.21 3.84
N PHE A 69 -11.66 4.03 4.06
CA PHE A 69 -12.92 3.80 4.77
C PHE A 69 -12.64 3.13 6.11
N ARG A 70 -13.43 3.46 7.15
CA ARG A 70 -13.39 2.79 8.45
C ARG A 70 -14.74 2.89 9.16
N ASN A 71 -14.96 2.06 10.18
CA ASN A 71 -16.12 2.13 11.05
C ASN A 71 -15.79 2.91 12.33
N GLY A 72 -16.56 3.96 12.62
CA GLY A 72 -16.37 4.86 13.75
C GLY A 72 -15.38 6.01 13.51
N SER A 73 -15.46 7.03 14.34
CA SER A 73 -14.69 8.28 14.20
C SER A 73 -13.21 8.14 14.55
N ASP A 74 -12.85 7.17 15.39
CA ASP A 74 -11.46 6.92 15.78
C ASP A 74 -10.63 6.50 14.55
N ASP A 75 -9.35 6.88 14.51
CA ASP A 75 -8.39 6.36 13.53
C ASP A 75 -7.75 5.05 14.00
N ALA A 76 -7.84 4.71 15.29
CA ALA A 76 -7.50 3.41 15.87
C ALA A 76 -8.55 2.36 15.50
N ALA A 77 -8.68 2.08 14.19
CA ALA A 77 -9.76 1.32 13.58
C ALA A 77 -9.24 0.51 12.39
N THR A 78 -9.98 -0.53 12.00
CA THR A 78 -9.67 -1.30 10.79
C THR A 78 -9.86 -0.40 9.56
N LEU A 79 -8.78 -0.11 8.83
CA LEU A 79 -8.80 0.75 7.65
C LEU A 79 -8.96 -0.09 6.38
N ILE A 80 -9.80 0.35 5.43
CA ILE A 80 -9.84 -0.17 4.07
C ILE A 80 -9.34 0.94 3.14
N GLU A 81 -8.15 0.75 2.56
CA GLU A 81 -7.49 1.78 1.76
C GLU A 81 -7.74 1.56 0.26
N PHE A 82 -7.87 2.65 -0.49
CA PHE A 82 -7.97 2.64 -1.96
C PHE A 82 -7.14 3.78 -2.55
N ALA A 83 -6.42 3.50 -3.64
CA ALA A 83 -5.67 4.51 -4.40
C ALA A 83 -5.72 4.28 -5.91
N THR A 84 -5.80 5.37 -6.67
CA THR A 84 -5.88 5.38 -8.15
C THR A 84 -4.96 6.45 -8.75
N LYS A 85 -4.01 6.95 -7.95
CA LYS A 85 -2.94 7.88 -8.33
C LYS A 85 -1.84 7.19 -9.13
N GLY A 86 -1.06 8.01 -9.85
CA GLY A 86 0.01 7.56 -10.73
C GLY A 86 -0.47 7.20 -12.14
N ASP A 87 0.50 6.93 -13.01
CA ASP A 87 0.29 6.79 -14.45
C ASP A 87 -0.31 5.42 -14.86
N LEU A 88 -0.40 4.47 -13.93
CA LEU A 88 -0.95 3.14 -14.17
C LEU A 88 -2.47 3.12 -14.00
N ASP A 89 -3.18 2.49 -14.94
CA ASP A 89 -4.63 2.26 -14.84
C ASP A 89 -4.95 1.04 -13.98
N LEU A 90 -4.63 1.18 -12.69
CA LEU A 90 -4.92 0.25 -11.62
C LEU A 90 -5.81 0.89 -10.56
N ALA A 91 -6.64 0.06 -9.93
CA ALA A 91 -7.22 0.32 -8.63
C ALA A 91 -6.37 -0.42 -7.59
N TRP A 92 -5.57 0.32 -6.83
CA TRP A 92 -4.83 -0.18 -5.68
C TRP A 92 -5.75 -0.23 -4.47
N TYR A 93 -5.62 -1.27 -3.66
CA TYR A 93 -6.45 -1.50 -2.47
C TYR A 93 -5.75 -2.45 -1.50
N ASP A 94 -6.01 -2.26 -0.20
CA ASP A 94 -5.49 -3.08 0.89
C ASP A 94 -6.30 -2.86 2.18
N ILE A 95 -5.85 -3.45 3.28
CA ILE A 95 -6.44 -3.31 4.62
C ILE A 95 -5.32 -2.92 5.59
N GLY A 96 -5.54 -1.90 6.41
CA GLY A 96 -4.63 -1.46 7.46
C GLY A 96 -5.11 -1.86 8.86
N ILE A 97 -4.23 -2.44 9.68
CA ILE A 97 -4.45 -2.64 11.12
C ILE A 97 -3.27 -2.17 11.99
N ILE A 98 -2.41 -1.31 11.44
CA ILE A 98 -1.32 -0.66 12.19
C ILE A 98 -1.96 0.34 13.18
N PRO A 99 -1.65 0.28 14.48
CA PRO A 99 -2.06 1.32 15.42
C PRO A 99 -1.52 2.70 15.00
N PRO A 100 -2.37 3.74 14.91
CA PRO A 100 -1.94 5.10 14.61
C PRO A 100 -1.29 5.75 15.84
N ARG A 101 -0.70 6.94 15.65
CA ARG A 101 -0.03 7.71 16.73
C ARG A 101 1.04 6.87 17.45
N LEU A 102 1.99 6.38 16.65
CA LEU A 102 3.18 5.66 17.12
C LEU A 102 4.11 6.59 17.93
N ASP A 103 4.82 6.02 18.90
CA ASP A 103 5.89 6.72 19.64
C ASP A 103 6.97 7.25 18.68
N ALA A 104 7.56 8.39 19.03
CA ALA A 104 8.67 8.97 18.25
C ALA A 104 9.89 8.01 18.24
N GLY A 105 10.32 7.61 17.04
CA GLY A 105 11.33 6.57 16.80
C GLY A 105 10.76 5.18 16.45
N TYR A 106 9.45 4.96 16.59
CA TYR A 106 8.75 3.71 16.28
C TYR A 106 7.89 3.79 15.01
N GLU A 107 8.04 4.85 14.21
CA GLU A 107 7.32 5.07 12.94
C GLU A 107 7.61 3.98 11.87
N TYR A 108 8.56 3.09 12.16
CA TYR A 108 8.91 1.92 11.35
C TYR A 108 9.03 0.65 12.21
N CYS A 109 8.14 0.48 13.19
CA CYS A 109 7.96 -0.75 13.95
C CYS A 109 7.94 -1.98 13.01
N SER A 110 8.51 -3.09 13.49
CA SER A 110 8.86 -4.28 12.72
C SER A 110 7.88 -5.45 12.88
N SER A 111 6.90 -5.29 13.77
CA SER A 111 5.81 -6.24 14.01
C SER A 111 4.60 -5.54 14.63
N LEU A 112 3.41 -6.13 14.47
CA LEU A 112 2.19 -5.61 15.08
C LEU A 112 2.30 -5.43 16.59
N GLN A 113 3.01 -6.33 17.28
CA GLN A 113 3.23 -6.24 18.73
C GLN A 113 4.05 -5.00 19.10
N GLU A 114 5.15 -4.72 18.38
CA GLU A 114 5.97 -3.53 18.60
C GLU A 114 5.18 -2.24 18.31
N CYS A 115 4.37 -2.22 17.24
CA CYS A 115 3.50 -1.08 16.94
C CYS A 115 2.42 -0.85 18.04
N LYS A 116 1.97 -1.91 18.72
CA LYS A 116 0.99 -1.81 19.82
C LYS A 116 1.60 -1.39 21.15
N GLU A 117 2.81 -1.86 21.44
CA GLU A 117 3.58 -1.46 22.63
C GLU A 117 4.03 0.00 22.55
N HIS A 118 4.11 0.56 21.34
CA HIS A 118 4.57 1.91 21.04
C HIS A 118 3.55 2.75 20.26
N SER A 119 2.28 2.77 20.72
CA SER A 119 1.23 3.69 20.25
C SER A 119 0.32 4.14 21.39
N ASP A 120 -0.34 5.30 21.22
CA ASP A 120 -1.27 5.89 22.20
C ASP A 120 -2.38 4.93 22.69
N SER A 121 -2.82 3.99 21.84
CA SER A 121 -3.98 3.12 22.09
C SER A 121 -3.66 1.62 22.14
N GLY A 122 -2.59 1.16 21.47
CA GLY A 122 -2.38 -0.27 21.20
C GLY A 122 -3.45 -0.91 20.28
N ILE A 123 -4.25 -0.10 19.58
CA ILE A 123 -5.40 -0.55 18.77
C ILE A 123 -5.25 -0.07 17.32
N GLY A 124 -5.31 -1.01 16.38
CA GLY A 124 -5.48 -0.77 14.94
C GLY A 124 -6.56 -1.63 14.29
N PHE A 125 -7.26 -2.48 15.06
CA PHE A 125 -8.39 -3.29 14.59
C PHE A 125 -9.59 -3.06 15.48
N ASN A 126 -10.76 -2.79 14.88
CA ASN A 126 -12.01 -2.62 15.62
C ASN A 126 -13.20 -3.41 15.05
N THR A 127 -13.23 -3.59 13.72
CA THR A 127 -14.35 -4.20 12.99
C THR A 127 -13.80 -5.24 12.01
N PRO A 128 -14.36 -6.46 11.94
CA PRO A 128 -14.03 -7.42 10.88
C PRO A 128 -14.40 -6.87 9.50
N VAL A 129 -13.53 -7.01 8.50
CA VAL A 129 -13.76 -6.54 7.13
C VAL A 129 -13.37 -7.58 6.08
N GLN A 130 -14.07 -7.53 4.95
CA GLN A 130 -13.74 -8.25 3.72
C GLN A 130 -13.80 -7.29 2.53
N VAL A 131 -12.86 -7.41 1.60
CA VAL A 131 -12.78 -6.59 0.38
C VAL A 131 -12.75 -7.50 -0.83
N THR A 132 -13.83 -7.55 -1.60
CA THR A 132 -14.04 -8.50 -2.71
C THR A 132 -14.14 -7.76 -4.05
N PRO A 133 -13.15 -7.88 -4.96
CA PRO A 133 -13.29 -7.39 -6.33
C PRO A 133 -14.36 -8.20 -7.07
N THR A 134 -15.32 -7.53 -7.68
CA THR A 134 -16.49 -8.15 -8.34
C THR A 134 -16.19 -8.73 -9.73
N SER A 135 -15.05 -8.36 -10.32
CA SER A 135 -14.63 -8.72 -11.67
C SER A 135 -13.11 -8.67 -11.78
N ASN A 136 -12.56 -9.07 -12.93
CA ASN A 136 -11.12 -8.99 -13.27
C ASN A 136 -10.16 -9.69 -12.29
N THR A 137 -10.67 -10.56 -11.41
CA THR A 137 -9.89 -11.32 -10.44
C THR A 137 -8.92 -12.28 -11.13
N ASN A 138 -7.69 -12.34 -10.62
CA ASN A 138 -6.61 -13.19 -11.13
C ASN A 138 -6.09 -14.18 -10.07
N GLY A 139 -6.61 -14.14 -8.84
CA GLY A 139 -6.23 -15.04 -7.75
C GLY A 139 -4.88 -14.73 -7.08
N ALA A 140 -4.19 -13.68 -7.53
CA ALA A 140 -2.94 -13.20 -6.95
C ALA A 140 -3.11 -11.75 -6.44
N ASN A 141 -2.81 -10.75 -7.29
CA ASN A 141 -2.88 -9.34 -6.93
C ASN A 141 -4.31 -8.77 -7.00
N CYS A 142 -5.20 -9.36 -7.79
CA CYS A 142 -6.62 -9.02 -7.80
C CYS A 142 -7.39 -10.23 -7.27
N ARG A 143 -7.66 -10.21 -5.96
CA ARG A 143 -8.35 -11.26 -5.19
C ARG A 143 -9.14 -10.64 -4.04
N GLU A 144 -9.94 -11.45 -3.36
CA GLU A 144 -10.57 -11.07 -2.09
C GLU A 144 -9.55 -11.00 -0.96
N LEU A 145 -9.72 -10.02 -0.05
CA LEU A 145 -8.94 -9.84 1.18
C LEU A 145 -9.86 -10.00 2.40
N ASN A 146 -9.40 -10.69 3.45
CA ASN A 146 -10.18 -11.01 4.63
C ASN A 146 -9.43 -10.66 5.93
N CYS A 147 -9.85 -9.58 6.61
CA CYS A 147 -9.38 -9.25 7.94
C CYS A 147 -10.49 -9.44 8.99
N LEU A 148 -10.61 -10.66 9.50
CA LEU A 148 -11.72 -11.06 10.38
C LEU A 148 -11.42 -10.96 11.89
N THR A 149 -10.16 -10.67 12.23
CA THR A 149 -9.58 -10.55 13.57
C THR A 149 -8.43 -9.56 13.53
N ASP A 150 -8.11 -8.98 14.68
CA ASP A 150 -6.79 -8.42 14.96
C ASP A 150 -5.69 -9.45 14.64
N GLY A 151 -4.57 -9.01 14.05
CA GLY A 151 -3.48 -9.88 13.56
C GLY A 151 -3.77 -10.68 12.29
N CYS A 152 -4.72 -10.25 11.45
CA CYS A 152 -5.10 -10.91 10.20
C CYS A 152 -3.98 -10.93 9.13
N GLU A 153 -3.93 -11.97 8.30
CA GLU A 153 -2.87 -12.18 7.31
C GLU A 153 -2.96 -11.26 6.08
N ASP A 154 -4.16 -10.87 5.63
CA ASP A 154 -4.36 -10.04 4.43
C ASP A 154 -4.10 -8.53 4.65
N ALA A 155 -3.81 -8.08 5.88
CA ALA A 155 -3.67 -6.66 6.21
C ALA A 155 -2.23 -6.24 6.51
N TYR A 156 -1.95 -4.94 6.36
CA TYR A 156 -0.77 -4.27 6.90
C TYR A 156 -0.75 -4.39 8.42
N ASN A 157 0.14 -5.25 8.92
CA ASN A 157 0.39 -5.48 10.35
C ASN A 157 1.43 -4.50 10.92
N PHE A 158 2.30 -3.93 10.09
CA PHE A 158 3.35 -2.97 10.46
C PHE A 158 3.84 -2.18 9.22
N PRO A 159 4.46 -0.98 9.35
CA PRO A 159 4.77 -0.06 8.24
C PRO A 159 5.77 -0.53 7.15
N LYS A 160 6.24 -1.78 7.20
CA LYS A 160 7.15 -2.41 6.22
C LYS A 160 6.66 -3.78 5.75
N ASP A 161 5.39 -4.08 5.96
CA ASP A 161 4.76 -5.30 5.44
C ASP A 161 4.41 -5.11 3.95
N ASP A 162 5.44 -4.85 3.13
CA ASP A 162 5.33 -4.43 1.72
C ASP A 162 4.64 -5.46 0.79
N THR A 163 4.13 -6.56 1.34
CA THR A 163 3.41 -7.65 0.66
C THR A 163 1.90 -7.42 0.54
N LYS A 164 1.32 -6.47 1.27
CA LYS A 164 -0.14 -6.35 1.48
C LYS A 164 -0.86 -5.39 0.52
N THR A 165 -0.13 -4.53 -0.20
CA THR A 165 -0.70 -3.73 -1.30
C THR A 165 -1.18 -4.66 -2.43
N HIS A 166 -2.45 -4.53 -2.80
CA HIS A 166 -3.07 -5.32 -3.88
C HIS A 166 -3.68 -4.43 -4.96
N SER A 167 -3.95 -5.00 -6.14
CA SER A 167 -4.26 -4.23 -7.34
C SER A 167 -5.12 -4.97 -8.36
N CYS A 168 -6.21 -4.35 -8.77
CA CYS A 168 -7.03 -4.76 -9.91
C CYS A 168 -6.91 -3.74 -11.06
N THR A 169 -7.31 -4.12 -12.27
CA THR A 169 -7.44 -3.16 -13.40
C THR A 169 -8.40 -2.04 -13.02
N PHE A 170 -8.08 -0.79 -13.35
CA PHE A 170 -8.99 0.34 -13.11
C PHE A 170 -10.34 0.12 -13.82
N GLY A 171 -11.45 0.54 -13.20
CA GLY A 171 -12.80 0.17 -13.62
C GLY A 171 -13.32 -1.17 -13.07
N THR A 172 -12.52 -1.89 -12.27
CA THR A 172 -13.01 -3.01 -11.45
C THR A 172 -13.84 -2.47 -10.30
N ASN A 173 -15.09 -2.93 -10.14
CA ASN A 173 -15.92 -2.60 -8.98
C ASN A 173 -15.61 -3.55 -7.81
N PHE A 174 -15.81 -3.08 -6.58
CA PHE A 174 -15.54 -3.83 -5.35
C PHE A 174 -16.77 -3.87 -4.44
N VAL A 175 -16.87 -4.89 -3.60
CA VAL A 175 -17.72 -4.88 -2.40
C VAL A 175 -16.82 -4.84 -1.18
N VAL A 176 -17.13 -3.96 -0.23
CA VAL A 176 -16.50 -3.94 1.11
C VAL A 176 -17.58 -4.35 2.11
N THR A 177 -17.35 -5.41 2.86
CA THR A 177 -18.32 -5.92 3.84
C THR A 177 -17.76 -5.78 5.24
N PHE A 178 -18.41 -4.97 6.08
CA PHE A 178 -18.17 -4.93 7.52
C PHE A 178 -18.93 -6.08 8.21
N CYS A 179 -18.27 -6.77 9.13
CA CYS A 179 -18.74 -8.00 9.79
C CYS A 179 -19.25 -9.10 8.82
N PRO A 180 -18.45 -9.56 7.84
CA PRO A 180 -18.89 -10.53 6.81
C PRO A 180 -19.31 -11.91 7.37
N SER A 181 -19.00 -12.21 8.64
CA SER A 181 -19.45 -13.41 9.38
C SER A 181 -20.45 -13.09 10.50
N GLY A 182 -21.09 -11.93 10.44
CA GLY A 182 -21.76 -11.29 11.59
C GLY A 182 -20.77 -10.90 12.69
N ASP A 183 -21.28 -10.49 13.86
CA ASP A 183 -20.47 -10.02 15.00
C ASP A 183 -19.74 -11.15 15.76
N SER A 184 -19.81 -12.38 15.23
CA SER A 184 -19.35 -13.64 15.83
C SER A 184 -17.86 -13.64 16.24
N THR A 185 -17.03 -12.81 15.59
CA THR A 185 -15.61 -12.63 15.93
C THR A 185 -15.36 -11.42 16.83
N ALA A 186 -16.08 -10.31 16.64
CA ALA A 186 -15.87 -9.06 17.37
C ALA A 186 -16.10 -9.19 18.90
N GLN A 187 -17.11 -9.96 19.31
CA GLN A 187 -17.48 -10.08 20.73
C GLN A 187 -16.48 -10.87 21.60
N GLN A 188 -15.52 -11.60 20.99
CA GLN A 188 -14.60 -12.48 21.73
C GLN A 188 -13.35 -11.76 22.26
N GLN A 189 -12.97 -10.60 21.70
CA GLN A 189 -11.73 -9.90 22.03
C GLN A 189 -11.93 -8.74 23.02
N GLN A 190 -13.03 -7.98 22.91
CA GLN A 190 -13.35 -6.90 23.88
C GLN A 190 -13.45 -7.39 25.34
N GLN A 191 -13.81 -8.67 25.55
CA GLN A 191 -13.91 -9.26 26.88
C GLN A 191 -12.55 -9.61 27.52
N GLN A 192 -11.47 -9.71 26.73
CA GLN A 192 -10.14 -10.07 27.26
C GLN A 192 -9.33 -8.85 27.72
N GLN A 193 -9.60 -7.66 27.18
CA GLN A 193 -8.83 -6.44 27.47
C GLN A 193 -9.25 -5.73 28.77
N GLN A 194 -10.39 -6.06 29.39
CA GLN A 194 -10.83 -5.44 30.65
C GLN A 194 -10.14 -5.99 31.92
N GLN A 195 -9.30 -7.04 31.82
CA GLN A 195 -8.83 -7.80 32.99
C GLN A 195 -7.48 -7.34 33.59
N THR A 196 -6.84 -6.31 33.04
CA THR A 196 -5.49 -5.85 33.45
C THR A 196 -5.47 -4.63 34.38
N SER A 197 -6.61 -4.00 34.70
CA SER A 197 -6.68 -2.81 35.56
C SER A 197 -7.48 -3.03 36.86
N SER A 198 -6.86 -3.70 37.84
CA SER A 198 -7.29 -3.65 39.25
C SER A 198 -6.14 -4.01 40.20
N GLY A 199 -5.26 -3.04 40.49
CA GLY A 199 -4.18 -3.20 41.46
C GLY A 199 -4.58 -2.86 42.90
N SER A 200 -3.96 -3.54 43.88
CA SER A 200 -4.08 -3.33 45.35
C SER A 200 -5.43 -3.71 45.96
N THR A 201 -5.50 -4.66 46.90
CA THR A 201 -5.16 -4.38 48.31
C THR A 201 -4.89 -5.67 49.08
N THR A 202 -3.83 -5.71 49.89
CA THR A 202 -3.56 -6.80 50.86
C THR A 202 -4.56 -6.76 52.02
N GLN A 203 -5.27 -7.85 52.27
CA GLN A 203 -5.93 -8.09 53.57
C GLN A 203 -5.70 -9.53 54.05
N GLU A 204 -5.25 -9.64 55.29
CA GLU A 204 -5.04 -10.88 56.03
C GLU A 204 -6.34 -11.26 56.76
N ILE A 205 -6.93 -12.41 56.43
CA ILE A 205 -8.01 -13.02 57.23
C ILE A 205 -7.71 -14.51 57.41
N THR A 206 -7.92 -15.00 58.64
CA THR A 206 -7.51 -16.33 59.11
C THR A 206 -8.46 -17.43 58.63
N ALA A 207 -7.91 -18.64 58.43
CA ALA A 207 -8.69 -19.82 58.04
C ALA A 207 -9.54 -20.38 59.20
N PRO A 208 -10.59 -21.14 58.85
CA PRO A 208 -10.88 -22.41 59.52
C PRO A 208 -10.65 -23.58 58.55
N GLU A 209 -9.92 -24.61 58.99
CA GLU A 209 -9.77 -25.84 58.20
C GLU A 209 -11.11 -26.60 58.09
N THR A 210 -11.37 -27.23 56.94
CA THR A 210 -12.44 -28.22 56.79
C THR A 210 -11.94 -29.34 55.90
N THR A 211 -11.71 -30.50 56.49
CA THR A 211 -11.16 -31.68 55.80
C THR A 211 -12.21 -32.32 54.89
N ALA A 212 -12.07 -32.15 53.57
CA ALA A 212 -12.82 -32.87 52.54
C ALA A 212 -11.96 -34.01 51.94
N PRO A 213 -12.55 -35.11 51.44
CA PRO A 213 -11.83 -36.35 51.20
C PRO A 213 -10.93 -36.32 49.96
N ALA A 214 -9.74 -36.94 50.09
CA ALA A 214 -8.81 -37.15 48.98
C ALA A 214 -9.42 -38.08 47.93
N THR A 215 -9.85 -37.51 46.80
CA THR A 215 -10.34 -38.25 45.65
C THR A 215 -9.15 -38.61 44.76
N THR A 216 -8.81 -39.89 44.66
CA THR A 216 -7.73 -40.37 43.78
C THR A 216 -8.14 -40.25 42.31
N ALA A 217 -7.61 -39.25 41.62
CA ALA A 217 -7.75 -39.15 40.17
C ALA A 217 -7.05 -40.33 39.47
N PRO A 218 -7.61 -40.89 38.38
CA PRO A 218 -6.95 -41.95 37.62
C PRO A 218 -5.75 -41.38 36.86
N VAL A 219 -4.55 -41.93 37.12
CA VAL A 219 -3.36 -41.64 36.32
C VAL A 219 -3.61 -42.19 34.92
N THR A 220 -3.66 -41.31 33.93
CA THR A 220 -3.76 -41.66 32.52
C THR A 220 -2.39 -41.48 31.89
N GLU A 221 -1.71 -42.59 31.60
CA GLU A 221 -0.43 -42.58 30.88
C GLU A 221 -0.63 -41.93 29.50
N ALA A 222 0.09 -40.85 29.21
CA ALA A 222 0.07 -40.23 27.89
C ALA A 222 0.87 -41.09 26.88
N PRO A 223 0.37 -41.33 25.66
CA PRO A 223 1.10 -42.12 24.68
C PRO A 223 2.36 -41.38 24.22
N ALA A 224 3.53 -42.01 24.47
CA ALA A 224 4.80 -41.53 23.95
C ALA A 224 4.76 -41.48 22.41
N THR A 225 4.80 -40.27 21.86
CA THR A 225 4.76 -40.02 20.42
C THR A 225 6.17 -39.75 19.94
N GLU A 226 6.77 -40.71 19.22
CA GLU A 226 8.09 -40.51 18.61
C GLU A 226 8.00 -39.47 17.49
N ALA A 227 8.91 -38.49 17.48
CA ALA A 227 8.94 -37.46 16.46
C ALA A 227 9.52 -38.01 15.14
N PRO A 228 8.92 -37.71 13.97
CA PRO A 228 9.44 -38.16 12.69
C PRO A 228 10.77 -37.48 12.36
N VAL A 229 11.86 -38.24 12.36
CA VAL A 229 13.17 -37.77 11.86
C VAL A 229 13.02 -37.45 10.37
N THR A 230 13.15 -36.16 10.04
CA THR A 230 12.99 -35.65 8.68
C THR A 230 14.36 -35.25 8.16
N GLU A 231 14.95 -36.10 7.31
CA GLU A 231 16.22 -35.81 6.61
C GLU A 231 16.04 -34.57 5.73
N ALA A 232 16.94 -33.59 5.86
CA ALA A 232 16.88 -32.36 5.06
C ALA A 232 17.38 -32.62 3.62
N PRO A 233 16.69 -32.11 2.57
CA PRO A 233 17.11 -32.31 1.20
C PRO A 233 18.40 -31.51 0.90
N ALA A 234 19.50 -32.22 0.65
CA ALA A 234 20.73 -31.62 0.17
C ALA A 234 20.49 -30.92 -1.18
N THR A 235 20.60 -29.60 -1.18
CA THR A 235 20.33 -28.75 -2.36
C THR A 235 21.66 -28.25 -2.92
N GLU A 236 22.10 -28.84 -4.04
CA GLU A 236 23.25 -28.35 -4.81
C GLU A 236 22.96 -26.95 -5.35
N ALA A 237 23.92 -26.02 -5.20
CA ALA A 237 23.76 -24.65 -5.68
C ALA A 237 23.94 -24.56 -7.21
N PRO A 238 23.11 -23.80 -7.93
CA PRO A 238 23.26 -23.64 -9.38
C PRO A 238 24.52 -22.83 -9.71
N VAL A 239 25.44 -23.42 -10.46
CA VAL A 239 26.62 -22.71 -11.01
C VAL A 239 26.15 -21.77 -12.11
N THR A 240 26.26 -20.47 -11.88
CA THR A 240 25.97 -19.41 -12.87
C THR A 240 27.25 -18.96 -13.58
N GLU A 241 27.37 -19.31 -14.87
CA GLU A 241 28.33 -18.71 -15.79
C GLU A 241 27.97 -17.23 -16.03
N ALA A 242 28.96 -16.34 -15.94
CA ALA A 242 28.75 -14.91 -16.15
C ALA A 242 28.69 -14.55 -17.65
N PRO A 243 27.78 -13.65 -18.09
CA PRO A 243 27.69 -13.26 -19.49
C PRO A 243 28.89 -12.40 -19.91
N ALA A 244 29.63 -12.84 -20.93
CA ALA A 244 30.67 -12.04 -21.57
C ALA A 244 30.03 -10.82 -22.26
N THR A 245 30.51 -9.62 -21.95
CA THR A 245 29.98 -8.36 -22.49
C THR A 245 30.96 -7.78 -23.51
N GLU A 246 30.59 -7.82 -24.79
CA GLU A 246 31.30 -7.12 -25.87
C GLU A 246 31.00 -5.62 -25.79
N ALA A 247 32.03 -4.77 -25.86
CA ALA A 247 31.87 -3.31 -25.80
C ALA A 247 31.47 -2.73 -27.17
N PRO A 248 30.55 -1.73 -27.23
CA PRO A 248 30.14 -1.12 -28.49
C PRO A 248 31.24 -0.23 -29.08
N ALA A 249 31.65 -0.52 -30.31
CA ALA A 249 32.50 0.39 -31.09
C ALA A 249 31.73 1.67 -31.42
N THR A 250 32.32 2.83 -31.09
CA THR A 250 31.71 4.14 -31.34
C THR A 250 32.38 4.80 -32.55
N ASP A 251 31.70 4.81 -33.70
CA ASP A 251 32.12 5.61 -34.86
C ASP A 251 31.82 7.10 -34.64
N ALA A 252 32.82 7.95 -34.85
CA ALA A 252 32.68 9.40 -34.69
C ALA A 252 32.15 10.06 -35.98
N PRO A 253 31.07 10.88 -35.93
CA PRO A 253 30.57 11.57 -37.11
C PRO A 253 31.51 12.71 -37.51
N VAL A 254 32.09 12.61 -38.71
CA VAL A 254 32.90 13.68 -39.32
C VAL A 254 32.00 14.84 -39.73
N GLN A 255 32.32 16.05 -39.28
CA GLN A 255 31.71 17.28 -39.80
C GLN A 255 32.51 17.80 -41.02
N GLU A 256 31.84 17.95 -42.15
CA GLU A 256 32.23 18.91 -43.20
C GLU A 256 31.12 19.95 -43.38
N ALA A 257 31.48 21.14 -43.84
CA ALA A 257 30.66 22.34 -43.70
C ALA A 257 30.33 23.06 -45.01
N SER A 258 29.15 23.68 -45.01
CA SER A 258 28.76 24.90 -45.75
C SER A 258 28.61 24.88 -47.29
N ALA A 259 27.42 25.27 -47.73
CA ALA A 259 27.15 26.12 -48.89
C ALA A 259 25.89 26.97 -48.60
N ALA A 260 25.71 28.14 -49.23
CA ALA A 260 24.82 29.19 -48.73
C ALA A 260 23.75 29.73 -49.72
N SER A 261 22.65 30.24 -49.16
CA SER A 261 21.71 31.25 -49.70
C SER A 261 20.89 31.76 -48.52
N ASP A 262 20.91 33.03 -48.08
CA ASP A 262 20.77 34.34 -48.74
C ASP A 262 19.32 34.89 -48.68
N ASN A 263 19.18 36.22 -48.49
CA ASN A 263 17.97 37.01 -48.20
C ASN A 263 17.40 36.84 -46.76
N GLY A 264 17.17 37.87 -45.93
CA GLY A 264 17.62 39.28 -45.94
C GLY A 264 16.53 40.34 -45.63
N ALA A 265 16.60 41.04 -44.48
CA ALA A 265 16.00 42.38 -44.17
C ALA A 265 16.20 42.81 -42.68
N GLY A 266 16.27 44.12 -42.37
CA GLY A 266 16.17 44.69 -40.99
C GLY A 266 17.44 44.56 -40.11
N THR A 267 18.36 45.51 -39.85
CA THR A 267 18.34 46.99 -39.63
C THR A 267 17.49 47.45 -38.41
N VAL A 268 17.99 48.25 -37.42
CA VAL A 268 19.33 48.89 -37.23
C VAL A 268 19.64 49.44 -35.79
N HIS A 269 20.94 49.56 -35.41
CA HIS A 269 21.63 50.42 -34.39
C HIS A 269 21.23 50.40 -32.88
N THR A 270 22.05 50.76 -31.87
CA THR A 270 23.46 51.27 -31.69
C THR A 270 23.98 50.80 -30.28
N GLN A 271 25.27 50.52 -29.96
CA GLN A 271 26.49 51.39 -29.86
C GLN A 271 26.37 52.54 -28.83
N ASP A 272 27.38 53.06 -28.07
CA ASP A 272 28.86 52.96 -27.92
C ASP A 272 29.24 53.42 -26.47
N ASP A 273 30.45 53.36 -25.87
CA ASP A 273 31.72 52.57 -25.99
C ASP A 273 32.67 52.93 -24.78
N GLY A 274 33.71 52.11 -24.48
CA GLY A 274 34.91 52.48 -23.69
C GLY A 274 34.86 52.35 -22.13
N VAL A 275 35.97 52.46 -21.38
CA VAL A 275 37.42 52.49 -21.73
C VAL A 275 38.33 52.25 -20.48
N ASN A 276 39.51 51.62 -20.65
CA ASN A 276 40.67 51.51 -19.71
C ASN A 276 40.45 50.88 -18.29
N GLY A 277 41.45 50.34 -17.58
CA GLY A 277 42.88 50.07 -17.86
C GLY A 277 43.65 49.69 -16.56
N GLU A 278 44.88 49.16 -16.68
CA GLU A 278 45.83 48.81 -15.56
C GLU A 278 45.36 47.68 -14.59
N SER A 279 46.23 46.90 -13.89
CA SER A 279 47.65 46.55 -14.05
C SER A 279 47.95 45.19 -13.37
N GLU A 280 49.22 44.78 -13.31
CA GLU A 280 49.77 43.49 -12.84
C GLU A 280 49.22 42.96 -11.49
N THR A 281 48.96 41.65 -11.40
CA THR A 281 49.55 40.79 -10.35
C THR A 281 49.62 39.31 -10.77
N THR A 282 50.57 38.56 -10.21
CA THR A 282 50.83 37.14 -10.51
C THR A 282 49.95 36.16 -9.74
N ALA A 283 49.60 35.04 -10.38
CA ALA A 283 49.11 33.83 -9.73
C ALA A 283 49.74 32.58 -10.39
N PRO A 284 50.11 31.53 -9.64
CA PRO A 284 50.78 30.35 -10.18
C PRO A 284 49.82 29.29 -10.74
N GLU A 285 50.41 28.40 -11.54
CA GLU A 285 49.84 27.18 -12.11
C GLU A 285 49.13 26.28 -11.08
N VAL A 286 47.92 25.83 -11.41
CA VAL A 286 47.24 24.71 -10.73
C VAL A 286 46.75 23.73 -11.80
N THR A 287 47.26 22.51 -11.75
CA THR A 287 46.94 21.44 -12.70
C THR A 287 45.48 21.01 -12.55
N GLN A 288 44.69 21.07 -13.62
CA GLN A 288 43.36 20.45 -13.63
C GLN A 288 43.52 18.94 -13.83
N SER A 289 43.06 18.15 -12.87
CA SER A 289 42.93 16.70 -13.03
C SER A 289 41.50 16.42 -13.47
N GLU A 290 41.32 15.89 -14.68
CA GLU A 290 40.01 15.50 -15.19
C GLU A 290 39.42 14.39 -14.31
N THR A 291 38.22 14.63 -13.76
CA THR A 291 37.45 13.63 -13.03
C THR A 291 36.46 13.00 -14.02
N PRO A 292 36.42 11.66 -14.18
CA PRO A 292 35.51 11.02 -15.11
C PRO A 292 34.05 11.25 -14.71
N ALA A 293 33.16 11.32 -15.70
CA ALA A 293 31.73 11.45 -15.48
C ALA A 293 31.15 10.24 -14.72
N PRO A 294 30.13 10.43 -13.87
CA PRO A 294 29.51 9.33 -13.13
C PRO A 294 28.81 8.35 -14.08
N GLU A 295 28.94 7.06 -13.75
CA GLU A 295 28.33 5.95 -14.46
C GLU A 295 26.80 6.02 -14.40
N VAL A 296 26.13 5.95 -15.56
CA VAL A 296 24.67 6.08 -15.64
C VAL A 296 24.05 4.76 -15.19
N THR A 297 23.64 4.71 -13.92
CA THR A 297 22.94 3.56 -13.34
C THR A 297 21.63 3.31 -14.10
N PRO A 298 21.29 2.06 -14.46
CA PRO A 298 19.97 1.75 -15.01
C PRO A 298 18.88 2.22 -14.05
N ALA A 299 17.88 2.94 -14.58
CA ALA A 299 16.81 3.48 -13.75
C ALA A 299 16.07 2.35 -13.02
N GLU A 300 16.05 2.40 -11.69
CA GLU A 300 15.12 1.60 -10.91
C GLU A 300 13.69 1.94 -11.36
N THR A 301 12.87 0.91 -11.60
CA THR A 301 11.42 1.10 -11.73
C THR A 301 10.95 1.87 -10.49
N PRO A 302 10.29 3.04 -10.62
CA PRO A 302 9.89 3.80 -9.46
C PRO A 302 8.90 2.96 -8.65
N ALA A 303 9.35 2.51 -7.47
CA ALA A 303 8.45 1.97 -6.46
C ALA A 303 7.35 3.01 -6.22
N ALA A 304 6.09 2.54 -6.13
CA ALA A 304 4.94 3.43 -5.90
C ALA A 304 5.27 4.37 -4.74
N THR A 305 5.07 5.68 -4.96
CA THR A 305 5.45 6.70 -3.98
C THR A 305 4.75 6.43 -2.66
N LYS A 306 5.53 5.97 -1.67
CA LYS A 306 5.06 5.46 -0.38
C LYS A 306 3.93 6.33 0.15
N SER A 307 2.76 5.74 0.41
CA SER A 307 1.70 6.42 1.16
C SER A 307 2.29 6.77 2.52
N LYS A 308 2.55 8.06 2.72
CA LYS A 308 3.19 8.59 3.93
C LYS A 308 2.18 9.18 4.90
N TYR A 309 0.88 8.99 4.63
CA TYR A 309 -0.23 9.71 5.26
C TYR A 309 -1.53 8.89 5.28
N CYS A 310 -1.58 7.82 6.08
CA CYS A 310 -2.81 7.23 6.63
C CYS A 310 -2.61 6.55 8.01
N VAL A 311 -1.50 6.86 8.71
CA VAL A 311 -1.13 6.39 10.07
C VAL A 311 -0.63 7.58 10.90
#